data_AF-A0A060YDW9-F1
#
_entry.id   AF-A0A060YDW9-F1
#
_cell.length_a   1.000
_cell.length_b   1.000
_cell.length_c   1.000
_cell.angle_alpha   90.00
_cell.angle_beta   90.00
_cell.angle_gamma   90.00
#
_symmetry.space_group_name_H-M   'P 1'
#
loop_
_entity.id
_entity.type
_entity.pdbx_description
1 polymer ?
#
loop_
_entity_poly.entity_id
_entity_poly.type
_entity_poly.pdbx_seq_one_letter_code
_entity_poly.pdbx_strand_id
1 'polypeptide(L)'
;MSLLPRPCRYDWFKDLNLKWYSLPAVSSMLLEVGGLEFTACPFSGWYMGTEIGVRDFCDSSRYNILEEVANLMALDTRKTSSLWKDKALVEINIAVLYSFQSSKVTIVDHHSATESFMKHMENEIRVRGGCPGDWVWIVPPMSGSITPVFHQEMLNYRLTPSFEYQVNQIKSKFIGRIYRVECLVLLAPTGQ
;
A
#
# COMPACT_ATOMS: atom_id res chain seq x y z
N MET A 1 6.91 14.34 0.10
CA MET A 1 6.44 14.93 -1.16
C MET A 1 5.03 15.47 -0.97
N SER A 2 4.77 16.76 -1.21
CA SER A 2 3.41 17.32 -1.12
C SER A 2 2.59 16.96 -2.35
N LEU A 3 1.31 16.65 -2.19
CA LEU A 3 0.41 16.53 -3.32
C LEU A 3 0.30 17.90 -4.00
N LEU A 4 0.70 17.97 -5.26
CA LEU A 4 0.58 19.14 -6.10
C LEU A 4 -0.78 19.09 -6.82
N PRO A 5 -1.45 20.25 -6.94
CA PRO A 5 -2.68 20.32 -7.70
C PRO A 5 -2.39 20.03 -9.17
N ARG A 6 -3.27 19.25 -9.82
CA ARG A 6 -3.29 19.14 -11.26
C ARG A 6 -3.56 20.54 -11.86
N PRO A 7 -2.82 21.00 -12.88
CA PRO A 7 -3.21 22.14 -13.67
C PRO A 7 -4.59 21.86 -14.26
N CYS A 8 -5.55 22.73 -13.96
CA CYS A 8 -6.83 22.89 -14.65
C CYS A 8 -8.09 22.15 -14.14
N ARG A 9 -8.22 21.79 -12.84
CA ARG A 9 -9.59 21.50 -12.33
C ARG A 9 -9.87 21.80 -10.85
N TYR A 10 -8.94 21.51 -9.95
CA TYR A 10 -9.17 21.60 -8.51
C TYR A 10 -7.98 22.25 -7.78
N ASP A 11 -7.89 23.57 -7.84
CA ASP A 11 -6.79 24.31 -7.18
C ASP A 11 -6.78 24.16 -5.66
N TRP A 12 -7.94 23.88 -5.06
CA TRP A 12 -8.12 23.65 -3.62
C TRP A 12 -7.46 22.36 -3.12
N PHE A 13 -7.02 21.45 -4.01
CA PHE A 13 -6.39 20.19 -3.59
C PHE A 13 -5.10 20.43 -2.80
N LYS A 14 -4.39 21.53 -3.10
CA LYS A 14 -3.19 21.95 -2.36
C LYS A 14 -3.50 22.38 -0.92
N ASP A 15 -4.71 22.88 -0.69
CA ASP A 15 -5.14 23.44 0.60
C ASP A 15 -5.45 22.31 1.60
N LEU A 16 -5.68 21.08 1.12
CA LEU A 16 -5.72 19.87 1.94
C LEU A 16 -4.35 19.53 2.57
N ASN A 17 -3.26 20.15 2.07
CA ASN A 17 -1.89 19.99 2.57
C ASN A 17 -1.43 18.52 2.73
N LEU A 18 -1.96 17.64 1.88
CA LEU A 18 -1.64 16.21 1.88
C LEU A 18 -0.21 15.99 1.38
N LYS A 19 0.53 15.12 2.05
CA LYS A 19 1.89 14.75 1.67
C LYS A 19 2.10 13.27 1.89
N TRP A 20 2.94 12.68 1.06
CA TRP A 20 3.37 11.28 1.21
C TRP A 20 4.88 11.15 1.02
N TYR A 21 5.47 10.11 1.63
CA TYR A 21 6.88 9.77 1.42
C TYR A 21 7.04 9.08 0.07
N SER A 22 8.22 9.18 -0.54
CA SER A 22 8.47 8.69 -1.90
C SER A 22 8.95 7.24 -1.97
N LEU A 23 9.46 6.70 -0.85
CA LEU A 23 10.11 5.39 -0.81
C LEU A 23 9.28 4.39 0.00
N PRO A 24 8.56 3.45 -0.64
CA PRO A 24 7.95 2.33 0.06
C PRO A 24 9.03 1.33 0.46
N ALA A 25 9.21 1.13 1.77
CA ALA A 25 10.19 0.18 2.31
C ALA A 25 9.53 -0.75 3.32
N VAL A 26 9.52 -2.05 3.02
CA VAL A 26 9.08 -3.11 3.92
C VAL A 26 10.27 -3.55 4.75
N SER A 27 10.12 -3.54 6.08
CA SER A 27 11.22 -3.84 7.03
C SER A 27 10.84 -4.90 8.08
N SER A 28 9.63 -5.43 8.02
CA SER A 28 9.08 -6.35 9.01
C SER A 28 8.92 -7.80 8.52
N MET A 29 9.52 -8.14 7.39
CA MET A 29 9.51 -9.52 6.84
C MET A 29 10.80 -10.25 7.18
N LEU A 30 10.77 -11.57 7.05
CA LEU A 30 11.91 -12.48 7.17
C LEU A 30 12.22 -13.02 5.77
N LEU A 31 13.50 -13.09 5.41
CA LEU A 31 13.93 -13.74 4.18
C LEU A 31 14.46 -15.14 4.51
N GLU A 32 13.88 -16.16 3.88
CA GLU A 32 14.34 -17.55 3.96
C GLU A 32 15.12 -17.92 2.70
N VAL A 33 16.34 -18.47 2.88
CA VAL A 33 17.18 -18.97 1.77
C VAL A 33 17.88 -20.26 2.18
N GLY A 34 17.46 -21.40 1.62
CA GLY A 34 18.13 -22.68 1.83
C GLY A 34 18.11 -23.15 3.29
N GLY A 35 17.04 -22.83 4.01
CA GLY A 35 16.88 -23.10 5.45
C GLY A 35 17.52 -22.06 6.37
N LEU A 36 18.20 -21.04 5.83
CA LEU A 36 18.72 -19.92 6.61
C LEU A 36 17.67 -18.81 6.74
N GLU A 37 17.54 -18.26 7.94
CA GLU A 37 16.57 -17.20 8.26
C GLU A 37 17.26 -15.85 8.48
N PHE A 38 16.96 -14.88 7.63
CA PHE A 38 17.39 -13.50 7.75
C PHE A 38 16.25 -12.66 8.32
N THR A 39 16.22 -12.52 9.64
CA THR A 39 15.13 -11.84 10.38
C THR A 39 15.08 -10.31 10.22
N ALA A 40 16.11 -9.72 9.61
CA ALA A 40 16.20 -8.29 9.32
C ALA A 40 16.71 -8.07 7.88
N CYS A 41 15.77 -7.93 6.94
CA CYS A 41 16.05 -7.80 5.51
C CYS A 41 15.18 -6.71 4.86
N PRO A 42 15.40 -5.42 5.17
CA PRO A 42 14.59 -4.35 4.59
C PRO A 42 14.76 -4.31 3.07
N PHE A 43 13.66 -4.20 2.34
CA PHE A 43 13.65 -4.05 0.89
C PHE A 43 12.68 -2.94 0.46
N SER A 44 12.95 -2.34 -0.69
CA SER A 44 12.18 -1.22 -1.22
C SER A 44 12.06 -1.29 -2.73
N GLY A 45 10.99 -0.67 -3.24
CA GLY A 45 10.78 -0.42 -4.67
C GLY A 45 10.29 1.00 -4.88
N TRP A 46 9.30 1.14 -5.76
CA TRP A 46 8.55 2.37 -5.96
C TRP A 46 7.06 2.08 -5.87
N TYR A 47 6.28 3.13 -5.61
CA TYR A 47 4.84 3.00 -5.41
C TYR A 47 4.09 2.66 -6.70
N MET A 48 3.06 1.82 -6.57
CA MET A 48 1.87 1.86 -7.41
C MET A 48 0.89 2.90 -6.84
N GLY A 49 0.38 3.79 -7.68
CA GLY A 49 -0.39 4.97 -7.21
C GLY A 49 -1.59 4.66 -6.31
N THR A 50 -2.24 3.52 -6.52
CA THR A 50 -3.40 3.08 -5.73
C THR A 50 -3.06 2.67 -4.30
N GLU A 51 -1.81 2.35 -3.99
CA GLU A 51 -1.36 2.15 -2.60
C GLU A 51 -1.59 3.42 -1.78
N ILE A 52 -1.25 4.58 -2.35
CA ILE A 52 -1.43 5.87 -1.67
C ILE A 52 -2.87 6.36 -1.83
N GLY A 53 -3.33 6.48 -3.09
CA GLY A 53 -4.59 7.16 -3.41
C GLY A 53 -5.84 6.42 -2.95
N VAL A 54 -5.80 5.08 -2.94
CA VAL A 54 -6.93 4.26 -2.48
C VAL A 54 -6.70 3.84 -1.03
N ARG A 55 -5.61 3.13 -0.74
CA ARG A 55 -5.43 2.50 0.58
C ARG A 55 -5.07 3.50 1.66
N ASP A 56 -4.00 4.28 1.48
CA ASP A 56 -3.55 5.19 2.53
C ASP A 56 -4.52 6.36 2.75
N PHE A 57 -5.03 6.96 1.68
CA PHE A 57 -5.92 8.12 1.78
C PHE A 57 -7.40 7.79 1.98
N CYS A 58 -7.92 6.72 1.39
CA CYS A 58 -9.37 6.48 1.36
C CYS A 58 -9.86 5.32 2.22
N ASP A 59 -9.00 4.41 2.71
CA ASP A 59 -9.45 3.40 3.68
C ASP A 59 -9.99 4.10 4.94
N SER A 60 -11.14 3.65 5.43
CA SER A 60 -11.82 4.25 6.59
C SER A 60 -11.03 4.11 7.89
N SER A 61 -10.13 3.14 7.96
CA SER A 61 -9.19 2.93 9.08
C SER A 61 -7.88 3.70 8.93
N ARG A 62 -7.73 4.52 7.88
CA ARG A 62 -6.54 5.32 7.57
C ARG A 62 -6.89 6.81 7.58
N TYR A 63 -6.41 7.59 6.60
CA TYR A 63 -6.67 9.04 6.59
C TYR A 63 -8.13 9.39 6.28
N ASN A 64 -8.86 8.51 5.58
CA ASN A 64 -10.30 8.61 5.32
C ASN A 64 -10.77 9.98 4.76
N ILE A 65 -10.06 10.52 3.77
CA ILE A 65 -10.34 11.88 3.21
C ILE A 65 -11.45 11.91 2.16
N LEU A 66 -12.07 10.77 1.86
CA LEU A 66 -12.94 10.61 0.68
C LEU A 66 -14.16 11.54 0.70
N GLU A 67 -14.76 11.74 1.87
CA GLU A 67 -15.93 12.62 2.03
C GLU A 67 -15.53 14.11 1.95
N GLU A 68 -14.39 14.50 2.51
CA GLU A 68 -13.87 15.86 2.42
C GLU A 68 -13.63 16.27 0.96
N VAL A 69 -12.95 15.41 0.19
CA VAL A 69 -12.71 15.62 -1.24
C VAL A 69 -14.04 15.69 -2.02
N ALA A 70 -15.00 14.81 -1.72
CA ALA A 70 -16.30 14.82 -2.38
C ALA A 70 -17.09 16.11 -2.14
N ASN A 71 -17.02 16.66 -0.92
CA ASN A 71 -17.64 17.93 -0.57
C ASN A 71 -16.99 19.11 -1.30
N LEU A 72 -15.65 19.14 -1.39
CA LEU A 72 -14.91 20.16 -2.15
C LEU A 72 -15.15 20.07 -3.66
N MET A 73 -15.47 18.88 -4.17
CA MET A 73 -15.95 18.66 -5.54
C MET A 73 -17.44 19.01 -5.74
N ALA A 74 -18.15 19.44 -4.68
CA ALA A 74 -19.59 19.73 -4.68
C ALA A 74 -20.45 18.54 -5.17
N LEU A 75 -20.08 17.31 -4.80
CA LEU A 75 -20.83 16.10 -5.15
C LEU A 75 -22.01 15.88 -4.19
N ASP A 76 -23.07 15.23 -4.68
CA ASP A 76 -24.18 14.79 -3.82
C ASP A 76 -23.80 13.55 -3.01
N THR A 77 -23.37 13.77 -1.76
CA THR A 77 -22.95 12.72 -0.82
C THR A 77 -24.11 12.00 -0.11
N ARG A 78 -25.36 12.45 -0.30
CA ARG A 78 -26.54 11.92 0.41
C ARG A 78 -26.92 10.50 -0.03
N LYS A 79 -26.58 10.10 -1.25
CA LYS A 79 -26.95 8.80 -1.83
C LYS A 79 -25.74 8.16 -2.49
N THR A 80 -25.48 6.89 -2.19
CA THR A 80 -24.38 6.12 -2.78
C THR A 80 -24.53 5.91 -4.29
N SER A 81 -25.76 5.86 -4.80
CA SER A 81 -26.05 5.72 -6.24
C SER A 81 -25.62 6.91 -7.10
N SER A 82 -25.27 8.06 -6.50
CA SER A 82 -24.66 9.18 -7.24
C SER A 82 -23.20 8.90 -7.66
N LEU A 83 -22.63 7.80 -7.13
CA LEU A 83 -21.24 7.37 -7.29
C LEU A 83 -20.24 8.45 -6.86
N TRP A 84 -20.59 9.21 -5.81
CA TRP A 84 -19.74 10.28 -5.30
C TRP A 84 -18.40 9.74 -4.78
N LYS A 85 -18.40 8.55 -4.17
CA LYS A 85 -17.20 7.87 -3.69
C LYS A 85 -16.26 7.55 -4.85
N ASP A 86 -16.78 6.94 -5.90
CA ASP A 86 -16.03 6.55 -7.09
C ASP A 86 -15.41 7.77 -7.78
N LYS A 87 -16.19 8.85 -7.94
CA LYS A 87 -15.72 10.11 -8.53
C LYS A 87 -14.59 10.75 -7.73
N ALA A 88 -14.75 10.87 -6.41
CA ALA A 88 -13.72 11.42 -5.54
C ALA A 88 -12.46 10.54 -5.52
N LEU A 89 -12.62 9.21 -5.45
CA LEU A 89 -11.53 8.24 -5.43
C LEU A 89 -10.64 8.36 -6.68
N VAL A 90 -11.25 8.51 -7.85
CA VAL A 90 -10.53 8.71 -9.12
C VAL A 90 -9.71 9.99 -9.10
N GLU A 91 -10.30 11.12 -8.68
CA GLU A 91 -9.59 12.40 -8.64
C GLU A 91 -8.45 12.41 -7.61
N ILE A 92 -8.58 11.70 -6.48
CA ILE A 92 -7.50 11.51 -5.51
C ILE A 92 -6.33 10.75 -6.13
N ASN A 93 -6.59 9.65 -6.85
CA ASN A 93 -5.55 8.86 -7.51
C ASN A 93 -4.86 9.64 -8.64
N ILE A 94 -5.62 10.44 -9.38
CA ILE A 94 -5.10 11.37 -10.38
C ILE A 94 -4.14 12.36 -9.71
N ALA A 95 -4.54 12.98 -8.59
CA ALA A 95 -3.70 13.93 -7.87
C ALA A 95 -2.40 13.30 -7.38
N VAL A 96 -2.44 12.06 -6.86
CA VAL A 96 -1.25 11.30 -6.46
C VAL A 96 -0.28 11.13 -7.62
N LEU A 97 -0.73 10.55 -8.74
CA LEU A 97 0.12 10.31 -9.91
C LEU A 97 0.71 11.61 -10.46
N TYR A 98 -0.12 12.64 -10.62
CA TYR A 98 0.30 13.94 -11.10
C TYR A 98 1.39 14.55 -10.21
N SER A 99 1.22 14.48 -8.89
CA SER A 99 2.16 15.04 -7.92
C SER A 99 3.54 14.39 -8.02
N PHE A 100 3.58 13.07 -8.04
CA PHE A 100 4.82 12.30 -8.14
C PHE A 100 5.53 12.57 -9.47
N GLN A 101 4.79 12.54 -10.59
CA GLN A 101 5.33 12.84 -11.91
C GLN A 101 5.89 14.26 -12.02
N SER A 102 5.16 15.26 -11.48
CA SER A 102 5.56 16.67 -11.53
C SER A 102 6.84 16.94 -10.72
N SER A 103 7.10 16.17 -9.67
CA SER A 103 8.36 16.23 -8.92
C SER A 103 9.38 15.18 -9.35
N LYS A 104 9.18 14.52 -10.49
CA LYS A 104 10.12 13.56 -11.08
C LYS A 104 10.46 12.40 -10.12
N VAL A 105 9.49 11.99 -9.30
CA VAL A 105 9.59 10.83 -8.42
C VAL A 105 8.94 9.64 -9.12
N THR A 106 9.64 8.51 -9.15
CA THR A 106 9.14 7.28 -9.77
C THR A 106 7.83 6.82 -9.12
N ILE A 107 6.82 6.61 -9.95
CA ILE A 107 5.54 6.03 -9.58
C ILE A 107 4.98 5.31 -10.81
N VAL A 108 4.20 4.25 -10.59
CA VAL A 108 3.49 3.54 -11.67
C VAL A 108 1.99 3.57 -11.42
N ASP A 109 1.18 3.75 -12.46
CA ASP A 109 -0.26 3.58 -12.36
C ASP A 109 -0.64 2.09 -12.42
N HIS A 110 -1.84 1.76 -11.96
CA HIS A 110 -2.27 0.37 -11.84
C HIS A 110 -2.56 -0.31 -13.19
N HIS A 111 -2.83 0.43 -14.27
CA HIS A 111 -2.96 -0.17 -15.59
C HIS A 111 -1.59 -0.60 -16.13
N SER A 112 -0.61 0.30 -16.10
CA SER A 112 0.77 -0.02 -16.52
C SER A 112 1.38 -1.14 -15.68
N ALA A 113 1.15 -1.14 -14.36
CA ALA A 113 1.66 -2.17 -13.46
C ALA A 113 1.08 -3.56 -13.77
N THR A 114 -0.23 -3.64 -14.00
CA THR A 114 -0.91 -4.90 -14.29
C THR A 114 -0.59 -5.44 -15.68
N GLU A 115 -0.45 -4.58 -16.69
CA GLU A 115 0.06 -4.97 -18.02
C GLU A 115 1.50 -5.51 -17.95
N SER A 116 2.35 -4.87 -17.15
CA SER A 116 3.72 -5.35 -16.91
C SER A 116 3.71 -6.71 -16.21
N PHE A 117 2.79 -6.93 -15.26
CA PHE A 117 2.64 -8.21 -14.58
C PHE A 117 2.23 -9.33 -15.55
N MET A 118 1.32 -9.07 -16.49
CA MET A 118 0.94 -10.08 -17.50
C MET A 118 2.13 -10.53 -18.35
N LYS A 119 2.96 -9.58 -18.81
CA LYS A 119 4.21 -9.90 -19.53
C LYS A 119 5.18 -10.72 -18.66
N HIS A 120 5.28 -10.40 -17.37
CA HIS A 120 6.08 -11.18 -16.43
C HIS A 120 5.53 -12.61 -16.30
N MET A 121 4.24 -12.77 -16.09
CA MET A 121 3.58 -14.08 -15.95
C MET A 121 3.79 -14.96 -17.20
N GLU A 122 3.62 -14.41 -18.41
CA GLU A 122 3.89 -15.11 -19.67
C GLU A 122 5.35 -15.59 -19.75
N ASN A 123 6.29 -14.74 -19.35
CA ASN A 123 7.71 -15.10 -19.33
C ASN A 123 8.00 -16.21 -18.33
N GLU A 124 7.47 -16.16 -17.11
CA GLU A 124 7.72 -17.17 -16.08
C GLU A 124 7.09 -18.52 -16.47
N ILE A 125 5.89 -18.51 -17.06
CA ILE A 125 5.27 -19.74 -17.61
C ILE A 125 6.15 -20.33 -18.71
N ARG A 126 6.66 -19.50 -19.63
CA ARG A 126 7.53 -19.95 -20.72
C ARG A 126 8.87 -20.50 -20.23
N VAL A 127 9.49 -19.86 -19.24
CA VAL A 127 10.87 -20.18 -18.81
C VAL A 127 10.90 -21.29 -17.75
N ARG A 128 9.94 -21.31 -16.82
CA ARG A 128 9.95 -22.23 -15.67
C ARG A 128 8.62 -22.96 -15.44
N GLY A 129 7.64 -22.82 -16.33
CA GLY A 129 6.39 -23.59 -16.29
C GLY A 129 5.33 -23.09 -15.30
N GLY A 130 5.53 -21.95 -14.64
CA GLY A 130 4.55 -21.40 -13.70
C GLY A 130 4.92 -20.07 -13.06
N CYS A 131 3.90 -19.37 -12.58
CA CYS A 131 4.04 -18.12 -11.81
C CYS A 131 3.10 -18.19 -10.60
N PRO A 132 3.60 -18.28 -9.36
CA PRO A 132 2.74 -18.16 -8.19
C PRO A 132 2.14 -16.74 -8.16
N GLY A 133 0.83 -16.64 -8.00
CA GLY A 133 0.11 -15.37 -7.96
C GLY A 133 -1.05 -15.40 -6.99
N ASP A 134 -1.07 -14.47 -6.03
CA ASP A 134 -2.21 -14.25 -5.14
C ASP A 134 -3.14 -13.20 -5.77
N TRP A 135 -4.20 -13.68 -6.44
CA TRP A 135 -5.15 -12.84 -7.16
C TRP A 135 -5.77 -11.75 -6.26
N VAL A 136 -5.99 -12.03 -4.97
CA VAL A 136 -6.58 -11.08 -4.01
C VAL A 136 -5.70 -9.86 -3.80
N TRP A 137 -4.38 -10.02 -3.91
CA TRP A 137 -3.41 -8.94 -3.77
C TRP A 137 -2.96 -8.32 -5.10
N ILE A 138 -2.99 -9.09 -6.18
CA ILE A 138 -2.54 -8.64 -7.51
C ILE A 138 -3.57 -7.73 -8.18
N VAL A 139 -4.87 -8.00 -8.00
CA VAL A 139 -5.92 -7.13 -8.55
C VAL A 139 -5.91 -5.78 -7.81
N PRO A 140 -5.81 -4.64 -8.51
CA PRO A 140 -5.79 -3.34 -7.87
C PRO A 140 -7.08 -3.03 -7.10
N PRO A 141 -7.01 -2.25 -6.00
CA PRO A 141 -8.16 -1.97 -5.12
C PRO A 141 -9.19 -0.99 -5.72
N MET A 142 -8.97 -0.54 -6.95
CA MET A 142 -9.95 0.18 -7.77
C MET A 142 -9.83 -0.31 -9.21
N SER A 143 -10.91 -0.17 -9.99
CA SER A 143 -10.85 -0.46 -11.43
C SER A 143 -10.45 -1.89 -11.78
N GLY A 144 -10.72 -2.88 -10.90
CA GLY A 144 -10.23 -4.25 -11.04
C GLY A 144 -10.51 -4.87 -12.42
N SER A 145 -11.78 -4.97 -12.82
CA SER A 145 -12.18 -5.65 -14.06
C SER A 145 -11.77 -4.95 -15.37
N ILE A 146 -11.29 -3.70 -15.28
CA ILE A 146 -10.70 -2.98 -16.42
C ILE A 146 -9.17 -3.06 -16.45
N THR A 147 -8.59 -3.94 -15.63
CA THR A 147 -7.19 -4.36 -15.71
C THR A 147 -7.10 -5.81 -16.20
N PRO A 148 -6.05 -6.19 -16.94
CA PRO A 148 -5.97 -7.52 -17.54
C PRO A 148 -5.87 -8.65 -16.49
N VAL A 149 -5.30 -8.37 -15.31
CA VAL A 149 -5.11 -9.35 -14.23
C VAL A 149 -6.42 -9.85 -13.62
N PHE A 150 -7.51 -9.10 -13.73
CA PHE A 150 -8.79 -9.53 -13.18
C PHE A 150 -9.34 -10.79 -13.87
N HIS A 151 -9.12 -10.90 -15.18
CA HIS A 151 -9.61 -12.03 -15.99
C HIS A 151 -8.61 -13.19 -16.07
N GLN A 152 -7.45 -13.05 -15.43
CA GLN A 152 -6.39 -14.05 -15.44
C GLN A 152 -6.52 -14.97 -14.23
N GLU A 153 -6.75 -16.27 -14.47
CA GLU A 153 -6.68 -17.27 -13.40
C GLU A 153 -5.24 -17.40 -12.88
N MET A 154 -5.08 -17.50 -11.56
CA MET A 154 -3.79 -17.58 -10.91
C MET A 154 -3.77 -18.74 -9.91
N LEU A 155 -2.64 -19.45 -9.86
CA LEU A 155 -2.39 -20.46 -8.84
C LEU A 155 -1.53 -19.84 -7.74
N ASN A 156 -2.02 -19.87 -6.51
CA ASN A 156 -1.28 -19.40 -5.35
C ASN A 156 -0.59 -20.59 -4.67
N TYR A 157 0.75 -20.61 -4.71
CA TYR A 157 1.57 -21.63 -4.06
C TYR A 157 2.89 -21.02 -3.60
N ARG A 158 3.53 -21.67 -2.62
CA ARG A 158 4.78 -21.21 -2.02
C ARG A 158 5.98 -21.88 -2.66
N LEU A 159 7.02 -21.09 -2.90
CA LEU A 159 8.36 -21.53 -3.33
C LEU A 159 9.39 -20.99 -2.33
N THR A 160 10.57 -21.58 -2.31
CA THR A 160 11.74 -21.06 -1.59
C THR A 160 12.84 -20.74 -2.61
N PRO A 161 13.64 -19.67 -2.44
CA PRO A 161 13.64 -18.67 -1.35
C PRO A 161 12.34 -17.84 -1.24
N SER A 162 11.98 -17.37 -0.04
CA SER A 162 10.74 -16.61 0.18
C SER A 162 10.87 -15.45 1.18
N PHE A 163 9.94 -14.50 1.09
CA PHE A 163 9.68 -13.51 2.13
C PHE A 163 8.49 -13.94 2.98
N GLU A 164 8.70 -14.05 4.29
CA GLU A 164 7.72 -14.53 5.25
C GLU A 164 7.33 -13.46 6.26
N TYR A 165 6.07 -13.49 6.71
CA TYR A 165 5.64 -12.70 7.85
C TYR A 165 6.26 -13.25 9.14
N GLN A 166 6.70 -12.34 10.01
CA GLN A 166 7.18 -12.68 11.34
C GLN A 166 6.32 -12.03 12.43
N VAL A 167 6.27 -12.67 13.59
CA VAL A 167 5.56 -12.13 14.76
C VAL A 167 6.20 -10.80 15.14
N ASN A 168 5.38 -9.78 15.41
CA ASN A 168 5.88 -8.50 15.88
C ASN A 168 6.73 -8.71 17.15
N GLN A 169 8.01 -8.36 17.05
CA GLN A 169 9.01 -8.62 18.08
C GLN A 169 8.69 -7.93 19.42
N ILE A 170 7.94 -6.82 19.41
CA ILE A 170 7.49 -6.14 20.64
C ILE A 170 6.49 -7.01 21.40
N LYS A 171 5.57 -7.68 20.68
CA LYS A 171 4.58 -8.59 21.28
C LYS A 171 5.22 -9.92 21.69
N SER A 172 6.17 -10.42 20.89
CA SER A 172 6.88 -11.67 21.16
C SER A 172 7.74 -11.61 22.43
N LYS A 173 8.46 -10.50 22.65
CA LYS A 173 9.37 -10.35 23.80
C LYS A 173 8.68 -10.23 25.17
N PHE A 174 7.39 -9.89 25.21
CA PHE A 174 6.63 -9.72 26.47
C PHE A 174 5.81 -10.95 26.88
N ILE A 175 5.45 -11.85 25.95
CA ILE A 175 4.59 -13.01 26.25
C ILE A 175 5.43 -14.25 26.66
N GLY A 176 6.70 -14.33 26.27
CA GLY A 176 7.59 -15.46 26.59
C GLY A 176 8.47 -15.31 27.84
N ARG A 177 8.40 -14.18 28.57
CA ARG A 177 9.32 -13.89 29.70
C ARG A 177 8.64 -13.53 31.03
N ILE A 178 7.31 -13.63 31.12
CA ILE A 178 6.58 -13.54 32.40
C ILE A 178 6.50 -14.93 33.04
N TYR A 179 7.67 -15.53 33.30
CA TYR A 179 7.85 -16.50 34.37
C TYR A 179 9.25 -16.25 34.93
N ARG A 180 9.31 -15.64 36.12
CA ARG A 180 10.51 -15.33 36.92
C ARG A 180 11.59 -14.47 36.25
N VAL A 181 11.54 -13.16 36.50
CA VAL A 181 12.62 -12.48 37.25
C VAL A 181 11.95 -11.33 38.01
N GLU A 182 11.84 -11.46 39.33
CA GLU A 182 11.77 -10.30 40.21
C GLU A 182 13.05 -9.49 39.98
N CYS A 183 12.93 -8.32 39.37
CA CYS A 183 13.90 -7.26 39.58
C CYS A 183 13.11 -6.01 39.95
N LEU A 184 12.79 -5.97 41.25
CA LEU A 184 12.80 -4.75 42.04
C LEU A 184 13.95 -3.86 41.56
N VAL A 185 13.69 -2.58 41.27
CA VAL A 185 14.47 -1.42 41.70
C VAL A 185 13.93 -0.16 41.00
N LEU A 186 13.17 0.59 41.81
CA LEU A 186 13.05 2.05 41.86
C LEU A 186 12.29 2.78 40.75
N LEU A 187 10.96 2.76 40.88
CA LEU A 187 10.19 4.00 40.78
C LEU A 187 10.55 4.88 41.99
N ALA A 188 11.21 6.00 41.77
CA ALA A 188 11.23 7.08 42.76
C ALA A 188 9.92 7.89 42.61
N PRO A 189 9.08 8.00 43.64
CA PRO A 189 7.95 8.91 43.65
C PRO A 189 8.36 10.31 44.12
N THR A 190 7.90 11.32 43.37
CA THR A 190 7.46 12.67 43.79
C THR A 190 8.27 13.53 44.78
N GLY A 191 8.59 14.75 44.35
CA GLY A 191 8.18 15.97 45.07
C GLY A 191 9.26 16.82 45.72
N GLN A 192 9.57 17.98 45.11
CA GLN A 192 9.44 19.31 45.70
C GLN A 192 9.35 20.35 44.58
#